data_AF-A0A820MA91-F1
#
_entry.id   AF-A0A820MA91-F1
#
_cell.length_a   1.000
_cell.length_b   1.000
_cell.length_c   1.000
_cell.angle_alpha   90.00
_cell.angle_beta   90.00
_cell.angle_gamma   90.00
#
_symmetry.space_group_name_H-M   'P 1'
#
loop_
_entity.id
_entity.type
_entity.pdbx_description
1 polymer ?
#
loop_
_entity_poly.entity_id
_entity_poly.type
_entity_poly.pdbx_seq_one_letter_code
_entity_poly.pdbx_strand_id
1 'polypeptide(L)'
;QAVSNLLNLSDGLLSDGIHIQILATFNCPLESLDVALLRPGRLVVQYCFPATLSIENARNLAESIGVSNIDQIDQPLPLANVYAMKDEIVNEQEQDEGISFSCRKCSSSKYCDYDGEEE
;
A
#
# COMPACT_ATOMS: atom_id res chain seq x y z
N GLN A 1 5.28 5.42 20.41
CA GLN A 1 4.69 4.88 21.66
C GLN A 1 3.89 3.58 21.46
N ALA A 2 3.10 3.41 20.39
CA ALA A 2 2.32 2.18 20.18
C ALA A 2 3.17 0.90 20.07
N VAL A 3 4.31 0.96 19.38
CA VAL A 3 5.23 -0.19 19.18
C VAL A 3 5.81 -0.71 20.51
N SER A 4 6.22 0.18 21.41
CA SER A 4 6.76 -0.18 22.72
C SER A 4 5.71 -0.86 23.62
N ASN A 5 4.44 -0.50 23.50
CA ASN A 5 3.35 -1.16 24.22
C ASN A 5 3.10 -2.59 23.70
N LEU A 6 3.21 -2.80 22.39
CA LEU A 6 3.09 -4.12 21.77
C LEU A 6 4.22 -5.03 22.25
N LEU A 7 5.45 -4.52 22.30
CA LEU A 7 6.63 -5.24 22.82
C LEU A 7 6.45 -5.67 24.29
N ASN A 8 5.97 -4.76 25.14
CA ASN A 8 5.74 -5.07 26.55
C ASN A 8 4.63 -6.11 26.75
N LEU A 9 3.60 -6.08 25.90
CA LEU A 9 2.51 -7.07 25.93
C LEU A 9 3.01 -8.46 25.46
N SER A 10 3.79 -8.51 24.38
CA SER A 10 4.32 -9.77 23.84
C SER A 10 5.30 -10.45 24.81
N ASP A 11 6.14 -9.66 25.49
CA ASP A 11 7.16 -10.18 26.40
C ASP A 11 6.59 -10.66 27.75
N GLY A 12 5.51 -10.04 28.25
CA GLY A 12 5.00 -10.30 29.61
C GLY A 12 3.85 -11.31 29.71
N LEU A 13 2.81 -11.17 28.89
CA LEU A 13 1.58 -11.97 29.02
C LEU A 13 1.46 -13.06 27.94
N LEU A 14 1.98 -12.79 26.73
CA LEU A 14 1.80 -13.67 25.58
C LEU A 14 2.90 -14.77 25.48
N SER A 15 4.11 -14.46 25.96
CA SER A 15 5.29 -15.34 25.82
C SER A 15 5.16 -16.71 26.51
N ASP A 16 4.55 -16.77 27.69
CA ASP A 16 4.57 -17.98 28.53
C ASP A 16 3.31 -18.86 28.41
N GLY A 17 2.30 -18.46 27.63
CA GLY A 17 0.99 -19.13 27.60
C GLY A 17 0.28 -19.27 26.25
N ILE A 18 0.71 -18.57 25.21
CA ILE A 18 -0.03 -18.52 23.93
C ILE A 18 0.91 -18.42 22.73
N HIS A 19 0.86 -19.43 21.85
CA HIS A 19 1.66 -19.55 20.63
C HIS A 19 1.16 -18.62 19.51
N ILE A 20 1.19 -17.30 19.74
CA ILE A 20 0.69 -16.31 18.78
C ILE A 20 1.79 -15.93 17.80
N GLN A 21 1.43 -15.92 16.51
CA GLN A 21 2.23 -15.34 15.44
C GLN A 21 1.62 -14.01 15.02
N ILE A 22 2.43 -12.95 14.98
CA ILE A 22 1.98 -11.60 14.64
C ILE A 22 2.41 -11.28 13.21
N LEU A 23 1.45 -10.98 12.34
CA LEU A 23 1.70 -10.42 11.00
C LEU A 23 1.40 -8.92 11.04
N ALA A 24 2.37 -8.10 10.65
CA ALA A 24 2.23 -6.65 10.62
C ALA A 24 2.70 -6.10 9.27
N THR A 25 1.97 -5.11 8.76
CA THR A 25 2.32 -4.37 7.54
C THR A 25 2.67 -2.94 7.91
N PHE A 26 3.73 -2.40 7.32
CA PHE A 26 4.19 -1.05 7.58
C PHE A 26 4.23 -0.28 6.27
N ASN A 27 3.68 0.93 6.27
CA ASN A 27 3.87 1.89 5.18
C ASN A 27 5.04 2.83 5.48
N CYS A 28 6.14 2.29 6.01
CA CYS A 28 7.32 3.04 6.38
C CYS A 28 8.58 2.20 6.14
N PRO A 29 9.74 2.84 5.91
CA PRO A 29 11.00 2.14 5.70
C PRO A 29 11.41 1.36 6.97
N LEU A 30 12.09 0.23 6.80
CA LEU A 30 12.42 -0.68 7.90
C LEU A 30 13.30 -0.01 8.97
N GLU A 31 14.15 0.93 8.56
CA GLU A 31 15.03 1.71 9.43
C GLU A 31 14.27 2.60 10.42
N SER A 32 13.00 2.89 10.14
CA SER A 32 12.13 3.65 11.05
C SER A 32 11.50 2.77 12.15
N LEU A 33 11.63 1.44 12.03
CA LEU A 33 11.06 0.52 13.00
C LEU A 33 11.94 0.41 14.25
N ASP A 34 11.32 0.19 15.41
CA ASP A 34 12.04 -0.05 16.65
C ASP A 34 12.90 -1.31 16.53
N VAL A 35 14.21 -1.18 16.79
CA VAL A 35 15.20 -2.26 16.73
C VAL A 35 14.82 -3.44 17.63
N ALA A 36 14.03 -3.22 18.68
CA ALA A 36 13.55 -4.29 19.54
C ALA A 36 12.60 -5.28 18.83
N LEU A 37 11.93 -4.89 17.74
CA LEU A 37 11.16 -5.80 16.88
C LEU A 37 12.06 -6.65 15.98
N LEU A 38 13.21 -6.11 15.57
CA LEU A 38 14.15 -6.76 14.64
C LEU A 38 15.02 -7.84 15.30
N ARG A 39 14.89 -8.05 16.63
CA ARG A 39 15.69 -9.03 17.36
C ARG A 39 15.39 -10.45 16.89
N PRO A 40 16.42 -11.32 16.78
CA PRO A 40 16.24 -12.74 16.50
C PRO A 40 15.24 -13.37 17.47
N GLY A 41 14.27 -14.12 16.93
CA GLY A 41 13.18 -14.73 17.70
C GLY A 41 11.88 -13.90 17.75
N ARG A 42 11.90 -12.61 17.43
CA ARG A 42 10.70 -11.76 17.28
C ARG A 42 10.34 -11.50 15.82
N LEU A 43 11.33 -11.16 15.00
CA LEU A 43 11.18 -11.08 13.55
C LEU A 43 11.69 -12.39 12.93
N VAL A 44 10.75 -13.23 12.51
CA VAL A 44 11.06 -14.52 11.86
C VAL A 44 11.23 -14.34 10.35
N VAL A 45 10.37 -13.53 9.75
CA VAL A 45 10.37 -13.27 8.31
C VAL A 45 10.08 -11.80 8.06
N GLN A 46 10.74 -11.24 7.06
CA GLN A 46 10.43 -9.92 6.53
C GLN A 46 10.27 -10.01 5.03
N TYR A 47 9.35 -9.22 4.49
CA TYR A 47 9.16 -9.06 3.07
C TYR A 47 9.02 -7.58 2.75
N CYS A 48 9.81 -7.10 1.79
CA CYS A 48 9.73 -5.73 1.31
C CYS A 48 9.00 -5.73 -0.03
N PHE A 49 7.89 -5.00 -0.10
CA PHE A 49 7.21 -4.76 -1.36
C PHE A 49 7.99 -3.70 -2.14
N PRO A 50 8.59 -4.04 -3.30
CA PRO A 50 9.25 -3.05 -4.13
C PRO A 50 8.23 -2.04 -4.67
N ALA A 51 8.71 -0.83 -4.98
CA ALA A 51 7.86 0.20 -5.60
C ALA A 51 7.27 -0.25 -6.94
N THR A 52 7.97 -1.13 -7.66
CA THR A 52 7.53 -1.73 -8.92
C THR A 52 7.63 -3.25 -8.89
N LEU A 53 6.68 -3.91 -9.53
CA LEU A 53 6.73 -5.34 -9.81
C LEU A 53 7.70 -5.60 -10.95
N SER A 54 8.40 -6.74 -10.92
CA SER A 54 9.10 -7.24 -12.10
C SER A 54 8.12 -7.48 -13.24
N ILE A 55 8.61 -7.48 -14.48
CA ILE A 55 7.79 -7.79 -15.67
C ILE A 55 7.06 -9.13 -15.48
N GLU A 56 7.76 -10.15 -14.99
CA GLU A 56 7.18 -11.47 -14.73
C GLU A 56 6.06 -11.41 -13.68
N ASN A 57 6.30 -10.80 -12.52
CA ASN A 57 5.29 -10.71 -11.46
C ASN A 57 4.09 -9.85 -11.89
N ALA A 58 4.34 -8.78 -12.65
CA ALA A 58 3.29 -7.92 -13.18
C ALA A 58 2.42 -8.66 -14.20
N ARG A 59 3.02 -9.46 -15.10
CA ARG A 59 2.27 -10.29 -16.05
C ARG A 59 1.49 -11.40 -15.37
N ASN A 60 2.10 -12.10 -14.41
CA ASN A 60 1.42 -13.13 -13.61
C ASN A 60 0.22 -12.55 -12.85
N LEU A 61 0.38 -11.34 -12.27
CA LEU A 61 -0.73 -10.64 -11.63
C LEU A 61 -1.80 -10.25 -12.65
N ALA A 62 -1.42 -9.65 -13.77
CA ALA A 62 -2.32 -9.24 -14.85
C ALA A 62 -3.17 -10.42 -15.36
N GLU A 63 -2.53 -11.57 -15.58
CA GLU A 63 -3.20 -12.82 -15.94
C GLU A 63 -4.19 -13.26 -14.85
N SER A 64 -3.75 -13.27 -13.59
CA SER A 64 -4.60 -13.70 -12.46
C SER A 64 -5.84 -12.82 -12.25
N ILE A 65 -5.77 -11.53 -12.62
CA ILE A 65 -6.89 -10.60 -12.47
C ILE A 65 -7.71 -10.41 -13.76
N GLY A 66 -7.33 -11.07 -14.86
CA GLY A 66 -8.06 -11.11 -16.13
C GLY A 66 -7.81 -9.95 -17.09
N VAL A 67 -6.61 -9.34 -17.08
CA VAL A 67 -6.21 -8.31 -18.04
C VAL A 67 -5.92 -8.97 -19.39
N SER A 68 -6.50 -8.46 -20.49
CA SER A 68 -6.32 -9.01 -21.84
C SER A 68 -4.99 -8.60 -22.51
N ASN A 69 -4.47 -7.42 -22.16
CA ASN A 69 -3.31 -6.79 -22.81
C ASN A 69 -1.97 -7.06 -22.10
N ILE A 70 -1.76 -8.30 -21.65
CA ILE A 70 -0.58 -8.69 -20.84
C ILE A 70 0.74 -8.45 -21.59
N ASP A 71 0.74 -8.61 -22.92
CA ASP A 71 1.91 -8.42 -23.77
C ASP A 71 2.44 -6.98 -23.79
N GLN A 72 1.62 -6.00 -23.39
CA GLN A 72 2.03 -4.59 -23.28
C GLN A 72 2.89 -4.30 -22.04
N ILE A 73 2.98 -5.25 -21.10
CA ILE A 73 3.85 -5.13 -19.94
C ILE A 73 5.28 -5.47 -20.37
N ASP A 74 6.04 -4.46 -20.79
CA ASP A 74 7.44 -4.57 -21.26
C ASP A 74 8.46 -3.97 -20.30
N GLN A 75 7.99 -3.32 -19.23
CA GLN A 75 8.80 -2.67 -18.22
C GLN A 75 8.23 -2.92 -16.80
N PRO A 76 9.05 -2.83 -15.74
CA PRO A 76 8.57 -2.88 -14.37
C PRO A 76 7.53 -1.78 -14.09
N LEU A 77 6.40 -2.13 -13.47
CA LEU A 77 5.33 -1.19 -13.17
C LEU A 77 4.80 -1.35 -11.73
N PRO A 78 4.28 -0.28 -11.11
CA PRO A 78 3.68 -0.37 -9.79
C PRO A 78 2.40 -1.21 -9.83
N LEU A 79 2.07 -1.81 -8.68
CA LEU A 79 0.86 -2.62 -8.50
C LEU A 79 -0.41 -1.89 -8.98
N ALA A 80 -0.52 -0.60 -8.67
CA ALA A 80 -1.66 0.24 -9.05
C ALA A 80 -1.88 0.31 -10.57
N ASN A 81 -0.81 0.36 -11.37
CA ASN A 81 -0.93 0.41 -12.82
C ASN A 81 -1.45 -0.92 -13.39
N VAL A 82 -1.08 -2.06 -12.80
CA VAL A 82 -1.60 -3.38 -13.23
C VAL A 82 -3.11 -3.45 -13.01
N TYR A 83 -3.60 -2.93 -11.88
CA TYR A 83 -5.04 -2.88 -11.60
C TYR A 83 -5.77 -1.87 -12.50
N ALA A 84 -5.18 -0.73 -12.80
CA ALA A 84 -5.77 0.25 -13.71
C ALA A 84 -6.02 -0.32 -15.12
N MET A 85 -5.10 -1.16 -15.63
CA MET A 85 -5.27 -1.85 -16.93
C MET A 85 -6.50 -2.77 -16.97
N LYS A 86 -6.95 -3.27 -15.82
CA LYS A 86 -8.19 -4.04 -15.72
C LYS A 86 -9.41 -3.14 -15.81
N ASP A 87 -9.38 -1.98 -15.17
CA ASP A 87 -10.49 -1.04 -15.13
C ASP A 87 -10.69 -0.32 -16.48
N GLU A 88 -9.65 -0.20 -17.30
CA GLU A 88 -9.77 0.24 -18.70
C GLU A 88 -10.68 -0.70 -19.52
N ILE A 89 -10.75 -1.99 -19.18
CA ILE A 89 -11.65 -2.97 -19.82
C ILE A 89 -13.11 -2.78 -19.35
N VAL A 90 -13.33 -2.20 -18.17
CA VAL A 90 -14.69 -1.95 -17.63
C VAL A 90 -15.29 -0.65 -18.19
N ASN A 91 -14.46 0.30 -18.63
CA ASN A 91 -14.89 1.64 -19.03
C ASN A 91 -15.16 1.83 -20.54
N GLU A 92 -15.13 0.78 -21.37
CA GLU A 92 -15.42 0.94 -22.81
C GLU A 92 -16.90 1.24 -23.16
N GLN A 93 -17.79 1.43 -22.18
CA GLN A 93 -19.17 1.87 -22.42
C GLN A 93 -19.77 2.78 -21.32
N GLU A 94 -19.07 3.80 -20.80
CA GLU A 94 -19.76 4.96 -20.20
C GLU A 94 -19.08 6.27 -20.60
N GLN A 95 -19.67 6.98 -21.57
CA GLN A 95 -19.47 8.43 -21.72
C GLN A 95 -20.10 9.08 -20.49
N ASP A 96 -19.36 9.17 -19.39
CA ASP A 96 -19.83 9.92 -18.23
C ASP A 96 -19.44 11.39 -18.40
N GLU A 97 -20.47 12.23 -18.50
CA GLU A 97 -20.33 13.68 -18.60
C GLU A 97 -19.56 14.19 -17.38
N GLY A 98 -18.43 14.84 -17.65
CA GLY A 98 -17.41 15.13 -16.64
C GLY A 98 -17.94 15.67 -15.31
N ILE A 99 -17.56 14.99 -14.22
CA ILE A 99 -17.79 15.49 -12.87
C ILE A 99 -16.77 16.61 -12.61
N SER A 100 -17.14 17.85 -12.95
CA SER A 100 -16.38 19.01 -12.51
C SER A 100 -16.56 19.18 -11.00
N PHE A 101 -15.47 19.17 -10.24
CA PHE A 101 -15.49 19.67 -8.87
C PHE A 101 -15.55 21.20 -8.90
N SER A 102 -16.75 21.75 -9.15
CA SER A 102 -16.97 23.18 -8.94
C SER A 102 -17.14 23.44 -7.44
N CYS A 103 -16.05 23.83 -6.79
CA CYS A 103 -16.14 24.51 -5.50
C CYS A 103 -16.94 25.80 -5.72
N ARG A 104 -18.23 25.85 -5.34
CA ARG A 104 -19.08 27.05 -5.47
C ARG A 104 -18.61 28.26 -4.66
N LYS A 105 -17.50 28.15 -3.93
CA LYS A 105 -16.90 29.22 -3.13
C LYS A 105 -15.54 29.70 -3.65
N CYS A 106 -14.98 29.12 -4.72
CA CYS A 106 -13.66 29.52 -5.19
C CYS A 106 -13.60 29.61 -6.71
N SER A 107 -13.42 30.84 -7.21
CA SER A 107 -13.36 31.17 -8.65
C SER A 107 -12.04 30.78 -9.32
N SER A 108 -11.16 30.04 -8.65
CA SER A 108 -9.81 29.79 -9.14
C SER A 108 -9.35 28.40 -8.74
N SER A 109 -9.34 27.50 -9.74
CA SER A 109 -8.66 26.21 -9.66
C SER A 109 -7.16 26.46 -9.68
N LYS A 110 -6.51 26.25 -8.54
CA LYS A 110 -5.16 25.70 -8.35
C LYS A 110 -4.79 25.88 -6.88
N TYR A 111 -4.57 24.77 -6.18
CA TYR A 111 -4.07 24.73 -4.80
C TYR A 111 -4.92 25.53 -3.80
N CYS A 112 -5.86 24.84 -3.13
CA CYS A 112 -6.34 25.31 -1.85
C CYS A 112 -5.21 25.05 -0.84
N ASP A 113 -4.44 26.08 -0.51
CA ASP A 113 -3.38 26.00 0.49
C ASP A 113 -3.95 25.54 1.83
N TYR A 114 -3.36 24.49 2.40
CA TYR A 114 -3.70 23.94 3.70
C TYR A 114 -2.90 24.72 4.75
N ASP A 115 -3.49 25.79 5.28
CA ASP A 115 -2.97 26.49 6.45
C ASP A 115 -3.36 25.70 7.71
N GLY A 116 -2.48 24.79 8.13
CA GLY A 116 -2.59 24.09 9.41
C GLY A 116 -1.71 24.76 10.46
N GLU A 117 -2.23 25.78 11.14
CA GLU A 117 -1.72 26.20 12.44
C GLU A 117 -2.33 25.34 13.56
N GLU A 118 -1.43 24.85 14.40
CA GLU A 118 -1.43 24.16 15.71
C GLU A 118 -2.76 23.91 16.48
N GLU A 119 -2.87 22.68 17.03
CA GLU A 119 -2.88 22.42 18.49
C GLU A 119 -2.25 21.04 18.80
#